data_AF-B0M2D9-F1
#
_entry.id   AF-B0M2D9-F1
#
_cell.length_a   1.000
_cell.length_b   1.000
_cell.length_c   1.000
_cell.angle_alpha   90.00
_cell.angle_beta   90.00
_cell.angle_gamma   90.00
#
_symmetry.space_group_name_H-M   'P 1'
#
loop_
_entity.id
_entity.type
_entity.pdbx_description
1 polymer ?
#
loop_
_entity_poly.entity_id
_entity_poly.type
_entity_poly.pdbx_seq_one_letter_code
_entity_poly.pdbx_strand_id
1 'polypeptide(L)'
;MMDRQALYIILLFLCGTVDGNSAVFNPCIQQIELSQDEAHQVLENWPETIIDRGYKCFLTCVLLDLGLITKSGDLQIDKYMKSGVVDWRWVATDLVVCRIEFSDEKDLCELSFGLFNCFRRVKKEAEEKLKKH
;
A
#
# COMPACT_ATOMS: atom_id res chain seq x y z
N MET A 1 4.98 -21.78 41.65
CA MET A 1 6.06 -20.80 41.46
C MET A 1 6.74 -21.11 40.14
N MET A 2 6.62 -20.24 39.15
CA MET A 2 7.22 -20.44 37.83
C MET A 2 8.73 -20.18 37.92
N ASP A 3 9.54 -21.09 37.38
CA ASP A 3 11.00 -21.05 37.48
C ASP A 3 11.60 -19.87 36.68
N ARG A 4 12.70 -19.30 37.19
CA ARG A 4 13.33 -18.09 36.63
C ARG A 4 13.83 -18.32 35.21
N GLN A 5 14.27 -19.54 34.88
CA GLN A 5 14.69 -19.89 33.52
C GLN A 5 13.52 -19.97 32.55
N ALA A 6 12.35 -20.44 33.00
CA ALA A 6 11.13 -20.48 32.18
C ALA A 6 10.68 -19.05 31.81
N LEU A 7 10.82 -18.08 32.72
CA LEU A 7 10.53 -16.68 32.43
C LEU A 7 11.45 -16.08 31.35
N TYR A 8 12.75 -16.42 31.36
CA TYR A 8 13.68 -15.96 30.33
C TYR A 8 13.37 -16.56 28.95
N ILE A 9 12.98 -17.84 28.89
CA ILE A 9 12.60 -18.49 27.63
C ILE A 9 11.32 -17.86 27.08
N ILE A 10 10.32 -17.60 27.93
CA ILE A 10 9.08 -16.92 27.53
C ILE A 10 9.36 -15.50 27.01
N LEU A 11 10.24 -14.74 27.68
CA LEU A 11 10.66 -13.41 27.23
C LEU A 11 11.40 -13.45 25.88
N LEU A 12 12.27 -14.44 25.66
CA LEU A 12 12.97 -14.61 24.39
C LEU A 12 12.03 -15.02 23.25
N PHE A 13 11.03 -15.86 23.53
CA PHE A 13 9.98 -16.18 22.55
C PHE A 13 9.13 -14.95 22.21
N LEU A 14 8.73 -14.15 23.22
CA LEU A 14 7.93 -12.93 23.01
C LEU A 14 8.71 -11.81 22.29
N CYS A 15 10.02 -11.66 22.55
CA CYS A 15 10.88 -10.71 21.84
C CYS A 15 11.36 -11.22 20.46
N GLY A 16 11.42 -12.54 20.26
CA GLY A 16 11.83 -13.15 18.99
C GLY A 16 10.72 -13.17 17.94
N THR A 17 9.45 -13.05 18.35
CA THR A 17 8.28 -12.96 17.47
C THR A 17 7.71 -11.54 17.43
N VAL A 18 8.57 -10.51 17.40
CA VAL A 18 8.11 -9.23 16.83
C VAL A 18 8.01 -9.44 15.32
N ASP A 19 7.01 -10.21 14.91
CA ASP A 19 6.52 -10.19 13.55
C ASP A 19 6.21 -8.72 13.24
N GLY A 20 6.56 -8.25 12.05
CA GLY A 20 6.13 -6.95 11.54
C GLY A 20 4.59 -6.77 11.47
N ASN A 21 3.83 -7.74 11.96
CA ASN A 21 2.38 -7.83 12.04
C ASN A 21 1.82 -7.31 13.36
N SER A 22 2.20 -6.10 13.77
CA SER A 22 1.35 -5.34 14.68
C SER A 22 0.57 -4.30 13.88
N ALA A 23 -0.68 -4.03 14.26
CA ALA A 23 -1.45 -2.84 13.83
C ALA A 23 -0.75 -1.50 14.20
N VAL A 24 0.51 -1.55 14.62
CA VAL A 24 1.39 -0.49 15.09
C VAL A 24 2.62 -0.34 14.17
N PHE A 25 2.78 -1.16 13.13
CA PHE A 25 3.80 -0.91 12.10
C PHE A 25 3.32 0.22 11.17
N ASN A 26 3.70 1.46 11.52
CA ASN A 26 3.55 2.59 10.63
C ASN A 26 4.83 2.69 9.79
N PRO A 27 4.80 2.36 8.48
CA PRO A 27 5.99 2.41 7.63
C PRO A 27 6.57 3.82 7.47
N CYS A 28 5.85 4.85 7.94
CA CYS A 28 6.16 6.26 7.75
C CYS A 28 6.78 6.93 8.98
N ILE A 29 6.92 6.23 10.11
CA ILE A 29 7.46 6.82 11.36
C ILE A 29 8.85 7.44 11.19
N GLN A 30 9.66 6.93 10.26
CA GLN A 30 11.02 7.39 10.02
C GLN A 30 11.17 8.16 8.69
N GLN A 31 10.08 8.33 7.94
CA GLN A 31 10.11 8.97 6.62
C GLN A 31 9.95 10.49 6.78
N ILE A 32 10.65 11.24 5.92
CA ILE A 32 10.44 12.69 5.80
C ILE A 32 9.09 12.90 5.11
N GLU A 33 8.22 13.67 5.74
CA GLU A 33 6.92 14.06 5.19
C GLU A 33 7.17 14.95 3.96
N LEU A 34 6.66 14.54 2.80
CA LEU A 34 6.75 15.32 1.57
C LEU A 34 5.70 16.43 1.57
N SER A 35 6.01 17.55 0.92
CA SER A 35 4.95 18.49 0.55
C SER A 35 3.98 17.82 -0.43
N GLN A 36 2.76 18.34 -0.50
CA GLN A 36 1.74 17.80 -1.41
C GLN A 36 2.21 17.80 -2.88
N ASP A 37 2.96 18.82 -3.30
CA ASP A 37 3.49 18.92 -4.67
C ASP A 37 4.58 17.87 -4.94
N GLU A 38 5.47 17.65 -3.98
CA GLU A 38 6.50 16.58 -4.08
C GLU A 38 5.86 15.19 -4.11
N ALA A 39 4.84 14.96 -3.27
CA ALA A 39 4.08 13.72 -3.27
C ALA A 39 3.38 13.48 -4.62
N HIS A 40 2.82 14.53 -5.24
CA HIS A 40 2.25 14.43 -6.59
C HIS A 40 3.30 14.11 -7.65
N GLN A 41 4.49 14.71 -7.60
CA GLN A 41 5.58 14.39 -8.53
C GLN A 41 6.02 12.92 -8.43
N VAL A 42 5.99 12.34 -7.22
CA VAL A 42 6.26 10.90 -7.02
C VAL A 42 5.19 10.03 -7.72
N LEU A 43 3.90 10.41 -7.66
CA LEU A 43 2.85 9.66 -8.35
C LEU A 43 2.96 9.74 -9.89
N GLU A 44 3.36 10.90 -10.41
CA GLU A 44 3.62 11.09 -11.84
C GLU A 44 4.79 10.23 -12.32
N ASN A 45 5.85 10.15 -11.52
CA ASN A 45 7.07 9.38 -11.80
C ASN A 45 7.09 8.03 -11.08
N TRP A 46 5.93 7.40 -10.94
CA TRP A 46 5.81 6.12 -10.24
C TRP A 46 6.65 5.03 -10.91
N PRO A 47 7.43 4.24 -10.15
CA PRO A 47 8.28 3.20 -10.73
C PRO A 47 7.47 2.05 -11.33
N GLU A 48 7.78 1.67 -12.56
CA GLU A 48 7.14 0.54 -13.26
C GLU A 48 7.88 -0.79 -13.08
N THR A 49 9.00 -0.81 -12.34
CA THR A 49 9.92 -1.94 -12.24
C THR A 49 9.95 -2.56 -10.84
N ILE A 50 10.66 -3.69 -10.72
CA ILE A 50 10.93 -4.35 -9.44
C ILE A 50 11.80 -3.42 -8.60
N ILE A 51 11.24 -2.96 -7.49
CA ILE A 51 11.90 -2.15 -6.48
C ILE A 51 11.97 -2.92 -5.16
N ASP A 52 12.91 -2.54 -4.29
CA ASP A 52 13.05 -3.18 -2.99
C ASP A 52 11.90 -2.79 -2.04
N ARG A 53 11.71 -3.60 -1.00
CA ARG A 53 10.64 -3.41 -0.01
C ARG A 53 10.72 -2.05 0.69
N GLY A 54 11.92 -1.53 0.97
CA GLY A 54 12.10 -0.24 1.62
C GLY A 54 11.52 0.89 0.77
N TYR A 55 11.76 0.85 -0.54
CA TYR A 55 11.18 1.83 -1.46
C TYR A 55 9.66 1.67 -1.63
N LYS A 56 9.13 0.45 -1.63
CA LYS A 56 7.66 0.23 -1.58
C LYS A 56 7.03 0.84 -0.32
N CYS A 57 7.70 0.75 0.81
CA CYS A 57 7.24 1.37 2.05
C CYS A 57 7.27 2.91 1.97
N PHE A 58 8.31 3.49 1.36
CA PHE A 58 8.32 4.93 1.07
C PHE A 58 7.13 5.35 0.22
N LEU A 59 6.85 4.64 -0.88
CA LEU A 59 5.71 4.94 -1.75
C LEU A 59 4.36 4.78 -1.02
N THR A 60 4.26 3.80 -0.12
CA THR A 60 3.09 3.62 0.74
C THR A 60 2.83 4.84 1.61
N CYS A 61 3.90 5.48 2.11
CA CYS A 61 3.79 6.73 2.86
C CYS A 61 3.27 7.88 2.01
N VAL A 62 3.78 8.02 0.79
CA VAL A 62 3.25 9.01 -0.16
C VAL A 62 1.75 8.81 -0.39
N LEU A 63 1.29 7.57 -0.54
CA LEU A 63 -0.13 7.26 -0.69
C LEU A 63 -0.95 7.58 0.56
N LEU A 64 -0.40 7.37 1.76
CA LEU A 64 -1.03 7.72 3.04
C LEU A 64 -1.13 9.24 3.23
N ASP A 65 -0.07 9.99 2.91
CA ASP A 65 0.00 11.45 3.06
C ASP A 65 -1.00 12.15 2.13
N LEU A 66 -1.14 11.63 0.91
CA LEU A 66 -2.18 12.08 -0.04
C LEU A 66 -3.59 11.57 0.32
N GLY A 67 -3.70 10.71 1.34
CA GLY A 67 -4.95 10.10 1.78
C GLY A 67 -5.57 9.16 0.76
N LEU A 68 -4.81 8.63 -0.20
CA LEU A 68 -5.28 7.72 -1.24
C LEU A 68 -5.56 6.31 -0.70
N ILE A 69 -4.89 5.94 0.38
CA ILE A 69 -5.14 4.70 1.13
C ILE A 69 -5.38 5.01 2.61
N THR A 70 -6.02 4.09 3.32
CA THR A 70 -6.10 4.12 4.78
C THR A 70 -4.88 3.46 5.41
N LYS A 71 -4.73 3.58 6.73
CA LYS A 71 -3.69 2.88 7.50
C LYS A 71 -3.82 1.34 7.43
N SER A 72 -4.99 0.82 7.07
CA SER A 72 -5.23 -0.60 6.81
C SER A 72 -4.91 -1.01 5.36
N GLY A 73 -4.50 -0.09 4.50
CA GLY A 73 -4.25 -0.34 3.08
C GLY A 73 -5.51 -0.29 2.21
N ASP A 74 -6.65 0.11 2.78
CA ASP A 74 -7.89 0.24 2.02
C ASP A 74 -7.83 1.46 1.10
N LEU A 75 -8.10 1.25 -0.18
CA LEU A 75 -8.16 2.36 -1.15
C LEU A 75 -9.34 3.30 -0.85
N GLN A 76 -9.05 4.58 -0.70
CA GLN A 76 -10.05 5.65 -0.63
C GLN A 76 -10.45 6.07 -2.04
N ILE A 77 -11.31 5.26 -2.64
CA ILE A 77 -11.78 5.40 -4.03
C ILE A 77 -12.29 6.82 -4.33
N ASP A 78 -13.00 7.46 -3.40
CA ASP A 78 -13.53 8.81 -3.56
C ASP A 78 -12.44 9.87 -3.72
N LYS A 79 -11.31 9.71 -3.02
CA LYS A 79 -10.14 10.60 -3.14
C LYS A 79 -9.30 10.28 -4.37
N TYR A 80 -9.19 9.00 -4.70
CA TYR A 80 -8.53 8.51 -5.90
C TYR A 80 -9.23 8.97 -7.19
N MET A 81 -10.55 9.14 -7.16
CA MET A 81 -11.33 9.75 -8.24
C MET A 81 -11.12 11.27 -8.33
N LYS A 82 -11.01 11.96 -7.19
CA LYS A 82 -10.79 13.42 -7.15
C LYS A 82 -9.37 13.84 -7.54
N SER A 83 -8.38 12.97 -7.41
CA SER A 83 -7.01 13.25 -7.83
C SER A 83 -6.82 13.22 -9.36
N GLY A 84 -7.87 12.90 -10.13
CA GLY A 84 -7.81 12.80 -11.60
C GLY A 84 -7.08 11.55 -12.09
N VAL A 85 -6.72 10.64 -11.18
CA VAL A 85 -5.94 9.45 -11.51
C VAL A 85 -6.83 8.38 -12.15
N VAL A 86 -8.16 8.30 -11.95
CA VAL A 86 -9.05 7.26 -12.56
C VAL A 86 -10.47 7.79 -12.87
N ASP A 87 -11.06 7.37 -14.00
CA ASP A 87 -12.45 7.67 -14.43
C ASP A 87 -13.47 6.67 -13.83
N TRP A 88 -14.65 7.17 -13.42
CA TRP A 88 -15.68 6.49 -12.60
C TRP A 88 -16.22 5.18 -13.19
N ARG A 89 -16.15 5.00 -14.51
CA ARG A 89 -16.62 3.78 -15.21
C ARG A 89 -15.78 2.55 -14.90
N TRP A 90 -14.54 2.73 -14.44
CA TRP A 90 -13.56 1.65 -14.23
C TRP A 90 -13.46 1.20 -12.76
N VAL A 91 -14.12 1.95 -11.87
CA VAL A 91 -13.93 1.88 -10.43
C VAL A 91 -14.68 0.70 -9.77
N ALA A 92 -15.77 0.20 -10.36
CA ALA A 92 -16.63 -0.75 -9.66
C ALA A 92 -16.26 -2.23 -9.89
N THR A 93 -16.02 -2.65 -11.13
CA THR A 93 -15.84 -4.08 -11.45
C THR A 93 -14.37 -4.49 -11.44
N ASP A 94 -13.49 -3.67 -12.00
CA ASP A 94 -12.09 -4.06 -12.19
C ASP A 94 -11.22 -3.80 -10.95
N LEU A 95 -11.61 -2.85 -10.06
CA LEU A 95 -10.93 -2.67 -8.77
C LEU A 95 -11.17 -3.85 -7.82
N VAL A 96 -12.29 -4.58 -7.96
CA VAL A 96 -12.57 -5.78 -7.18
C VAL A 96 -11.58 -6.88 -7.50
N VAL A 97 -11.19 -7.04 -8.76
CA VAL A 97 -10.18 -8.02 -9.18
C VAL A 97 -8.85 -7.76 -8.47
N CYS A 98 -8.40 -6.50 -8.45
CA CYS A 98 -7.18 -6.14 -7.73
C CYS A 98 -7.28 -6.39 -6.22
N ARG A 99 -8.42 -6.08 -5.59
CA ARG A 99 -8.61 -6.37 -4.16
C ARG A 99 -8.59 -7.87 -3.87
N ILE A 100 -9.13 -8.70 -4.76
CA ILE A 100 -9.08 -10.15 -4.62
C ILE A 100 -7.64 -10.65 -4.79
N GLU A 101 -6.92 -10.16 -5.81
CA GLU A 101 -5.51 -10.54 -6.10
C GLU A 101 -4.59 -10.34 -4.90
N PHE A 102 -4.81 -9.29 -4.10
CA PHE A 102 -3.99 -8.97 -2.93
C PHE A 102 -4.69 -9.22 -1.58
N SER A 103 -5.80 -9.98 -1.56
CA SER A 103 -6.60 -10.17 -0.34
C SER A 103 -5.88 -10.90 0.80
N ASP A 104 -4.89 -11.72 0.48
CA ASP A 104 -4.08 -12.47 1.44
C ASP A 104 -2.76 -11.76 1.82
N GLU A 105 -2.45 -10.62 1.20
CA GLU A 105 -1.22 -9.87 1.48
C GLU A 105 -1.34 -9.12 2.82
N LYS A 106 -0.36 -9.34 3.69
CA LYS A 106 -0.34 -8.81 5.06
C LYS A 106 0.66 -7.68 5.22
N ASP A 107 1.67 -7.63 4.38
CA ASP A 107 2.64 -6.54 4.36
C ASP A 107 1.98 -5.31 3.71
N LEU A 108 1.76 -4.26 4.50
CA LEU A 108 1.10 -3.05 4.02
C LEU A 108 1.84 -2.41 2.84
N CYS A 109 3.17 -2.52 2.78
CA CYS A 109 3.96 -1.94 1.70
C CYS A 109 3.80 -2.73 0.40
N GLU A 110 3.80 -4.07 0.48
CA GLU A 110 3.51 -4.94 -0.66
C GLU A 110 2.06 -4.80 -1.13
N LEU A 111 1.10 -4.79 -0.19
CA LEU A 111 -0.32 -4.59 -0.45
C LEU A 111 -0.58 -3.28 -1.18
N SER A 112 -0.07 -2.17 -0.65
CA SER A 112 -0.29 -0.83 -1.21
C SER A 112 0.34 -0.68 -2.59
N PHE A 113 1.58 -1.16 -2.75
CA PHE A 113 2.28 -1.12 -4.04
C PHE A 113 1.58 -2.01 -5.08
N GLY A 114 1.18 -3.22 -4.69
CA GLY A 114 0.48 -4.17 -5.54
C GLY A 114 -0.87 -3.66 -6.01
N LEU A 115 -1.71 -3.19 -5.08
CA LEU A 115 -3.01 -2.59 -5.40
C LEU A 115 -2.86 -1.40 -6.34
N PHE A 116 -1.97 -0.46 -6.04
CA PHE A 116 -1.76 0.74 -6.86
C PHE A 116 -1.34 0.39 -8.30
N ASN A 117 -0.41 -0.56 -8.46
CA ASN A 117 0.02 -1.02 -9.78
C ASN A 117 -1.08 -1.78 -10.53
N CYS A 118 -1.84 -2.63 -9.84
CA CYS A 118 -2.97 -3.32 -10.45
C CYS A 118 -4.00 -2.32 -10.97
N PHE A 119 -4.32 -1.27 -10.19
CA PHE A 119 -5.24 -0.22 -10.63
C PHE A 119 -4.72 0.56 -11.84
N ARG A 120 -3.42 0.89 -11.89
CA ARG A 120 -2.81 1.53 -13.07
C ARG A 120 -2.89 0.64 -14.31
N ARG A 121 -2.62 -0.66 -14.18
CA ARG A 121 -2.74 -1.65 -15.26
C ARG A 121 -4.17 -1.71 -15.80
N VAL A 122 -5.14 -1.90 -14.90
CA VAL A 122 -6.57 -1.93 -15.24
C VAL A 122 -6.99 -0.66 -15.96
N LYS A 123 -6.63 0.52 -15.44
CA LYS A 123 -6.93 1.81 -16.06
C LYS A 123 -6.35 1.90 -17.48
N LYS A 124 -5.11 1.47 -17.68
CA LYS A 124 -4.46 1.52 -19.00
C LYS A 124 -5.17 0.62 -20.01
N GLU A 125 -5.46 -0.63 -19.64
CA GLU A 125 -6.17 -1.58 -20.50
C GLU A 125 -7.56 -1.07 -20.89
N ALA A 126 -8.23 -0.44 -19.94
CA ALA A 126 -9.50 0.25 -20.10
C ALA A 126 -9.45 1.40 -21.12
N GLU A 127 -8.49 2.32 -20.97
CA GLU A 127 -8.28 3.42 -21.90
C GLU A 127 -7.92 2.94 -23.31
N GLU A 128 -7.14 1.87 -23.43
CA GLU A 128 -6.80 1.26 -24.72
C GLU A 128 -8.02 0.63 -25.41
N LYS A 129 -8.93 0.00 -24.65
CA LYS A 129 -10.20 -0.53 -25.20
C LYS A 129 -11.07 0.59 -25.74
N LEU A 130 -11.15 1.73 -25.05
CA LEU A 130 -11.93 2.90 -25.53
C LEU A 130 -11.36 3.51 -26.81
N LYS A 131 -10.04 3.53 -27.00
CA LYS A 131 -9.42 4.05 -28.23
C LYS A 131 -9.66 3.18 -29.46
N LYS A 132 -10.03 1.91 -29.27
CA LYS A 132 -10.30 0.94 -30.34
C LYS A 132 -11.78 0.92 -30.78
N HIS A 133 -12.65 1.65 -30.08
CA HIS A 133 -14.08 1.79 -30.37
C HIS A 133 -14.44 3.23 -30.70
#